data_AF-A0A151WG71-F1
#
_entry.id   AF-A0A151WG71-F1
#
_cell.length_a   1.000
_cell.length_b   1.000
_cell.length_c   1.000
_cell.angle_alpha   90.00
_cell.angle_beta   90.00
_cell.angle_gamma   90.00
#
_symmetry.space_group_name_H-M   'P 1'
#
loop_
_entity.id
_entity.type
_entity.pdbx_description
1 polymer ?
#
loop_
_entity_poly.entity_id
_entity_poly.type
_entity_poly.pdbx_seq_one_letter_code
_entity_poly.pdbx_strand_id
1 'polypeptide(L)'
;MKPDRGPVRETRIPAAAIPLEGGPDFRCVARIDAGKRALRDNGYFAIDAIMSDLELGLKTGRRSYEEILKQRQDEGYKTATTNEQARVEEIVLKFYRSCREGDPVLLRPKHIQFLKKAITNLNDTYECLDSSRPWLCFWILHSLAILGEQLESEECSKIAGFLAKCQSSTGGFGGGPGQYPHLASTYAAVNALCTIGTQEAYNVIDRKNLKRFLASLRGEDGSFCMHENGEVDIRGAYCALAAAKLTNVYTPDMFKGTAEWIAKCQTWEGGFGGCPGMEAHGGYAYCALAALIMLGRTELCHLPELLRWIVNKQMRLEGGFQGRTNKLVDGCYSFWQGGTFPLIAAILSTQGKGFNNSDHWLFNQEALQEYILTCCQNPHGGLLDKQILIANRDIYHTCYVLSGLSIAQNSPIKSIIGRRLTNKVEVIHPVYNVEYSAAKKAQEYFPTLPIPAD
;
A
#
# COMPACT_ATOMS: atom_id res chain seq x y z
N MET A 1 53.84 -19.74 36.44
CA MET A 1 53.30 -18.61 37.21
C MET A 1 51.79 -18.59 37.04
N LYS A 2 51.05 -19.10 38.02
CA LYS A 2 49.62 -18.84 38.19
C LYS A 2 49.48 -17.56 39.01
N PRO A 3 48.45 -16.74 38.78
CA PRO A 3 47.82 -16.00 39.85
C PRO A 3 46.43 -16.59 40.14
N ASP A 4 46.27 -16.82 41.43
CA ASP A 4 45.07 -17.21 42.16
C ASP A 4 44.04 -16.07 42.14
N ARG A 5 42.75 -16.39 41.90
CA ARG A 5 41.61 -15.51 42.24
C ARG A 5 40.43 -16.39 42.66
N GLY A 6 40.04 -16.21 43.91
CA GLY A 6 39.00 -16.97 44.62
C GLY A 6 37.56 -16.75 44.12
N PRO A 7 36.57 -17.32 44.84
CA PRO A 7 35.21 -17.47 44.36
C PRO A 7 34.42 -16.15 44.46
N VAL A 8 33.81 -15.73 43.36
CA VAL A 8 32.87 -14.60 43.34
C VAL A 8 31.49 -15.09 43.74
N ARG A 9 30.96 -14.50 44.82
CA ARG A 9 29.61 -14.71 45.34
C ARG A 9 28.54 -14.25 44.33
N GLU A 10 27.54 -15.08 44.12
CA GLU A 10 26.27 -14.69 43.48
C GLU A 10 25.52 -13.68 44.37
N THR A 11 25.36 -12.47 43.88
CA THR A 11 24.35 -11.52 44.39
C THR A 11 23.15 -11.54 43.44
N ARG A 12 22.06 -12.18 43.89
CA ARG A 12 20.72 -12.03 43.31
C ARG A 12 20.28 -10.58 43.43
N ILE A 13 20.03 -9.92 42.31
CA ILE A 13 19.35 -8.62 42.24
C ILE A 13 17.90 -8.89 41.80
N PRO A 14 16.87 -8.32 42.46
CA PRO A 14 15.47 -8.60 42.14
C PRO A 14 15.07 -8.04 40.77
N ALA A 15 14.16 -8.75 40.09
CA ALA A 15 13.53 -8.33 38.86
C ALA A 15 12.75 -7.02 39.07
N ALA A 16 13.30 -5.92 38.57
CA ALA A 16 12.58 -4.66 38.39
C ALA A 16 12.01 -4.62 36.97
N ALA A 17 10.69 -4.51 36.87
CA ALA A 17 9.95 -4.34 35.62
C ALA A 17 10.46 -3.11 34.87
N ILE A 18 11.00 -3.33 33.67
CA ILE A 18 11.35 -2.28 32.71
C ILE A 18 10.07 -1.93 31.93
N PRO A 19 9.59 -0.67 31.96
CA PRO A 19 8.47 -0.25 31.13
C PRO A 19 8.86 -0.31 29.64
N LEU A 20 8.08 -1.06 28.86
CA LEU A 20 8.13 -1.04 27.39
C LEU A 20 7.50 0.26 26.89
N GLU A 21 8.26 1.35 26.88
CA GLU A 21 7.92 2.57 26.14
C GLU A 21 8.84 2.71 24.91
N GLY A 22 8.25 2.98 23.74
CA GLY A 22 8.99 3.40 22.55
C GLY A 22 8.71 2.64 21.25
N GLY A 23 7.45 2.41 20.89
CA GLY A 23 7.06 2.22 19.49
C GLY A 23 6.59 3.56 18.90
N PRO A 24 6.81 3.86 17.60
CA PRO A 24 6.33 5.11 17.02
C PRO A 24 4.80 5.22 17.15
N ASP A 25 4.35 6.25 17.88
CA ASP A 25 2.94 6.62 18.00
C ASP A 25 2.42 7.08 16.62
N PHE A 26 1.69 6.20 15.93
CA PHE A 26 1.07 6.48 14.62
C PHE A 26 0.00 7.59 14.67
N ARG A 27 -0.19 8.26 15.82
CA ARG A 27 -0.89 9.54 15.89
C ARG A 27 -0.31 10.61 14.97
N CYS A 28 0.92 10.50 14.45
CA CYS A 28 1.48 11.50 13.54
C CYS A 28 0.75 11.57 12.17
N VAL A 29 0.17 10.47 11.67
CA VAL A 29 -0.64 10.49 10.43
C VAL A 29 -2.06 11.04 10.70
N ALA A 30 -2.55 10.89 11.94
CA ALA A 30 -3.83 11.45 12.39
C ALA A 30 -3.73 12.86 13.01
N ARG A 31 -2.53 13.40 13.23
CA ARG A 31 -2.29 14.71 13.89
C ARG A 31 -2.34 15.90 12.95
N ILE A 32 -2.69 15.71 11.68
CA ILE A 32 -2.95 16.82 10.75
C ILE A 32 -4.19 17.63 11.18
N ASP A 33 -5.09 17.07 12.00
CA ASP A 33 -6.26 17.80 12.55
C ASP A 33 -6.11 18.30 14.00
N ALA A 34 -5.08 17.89 14.74
CA ALA A 34 -4.98 18.16 16.19
C ALA A 34 -3.88 19.19 16.58
N GLY A 35 -3.21 19.79 15.60
CA GLY A 35 -2.11 20.75 15.79
C GLY A 35 -2.51 22.23 15.83
N LYS A 36 -3.68 22.59 16.37
CA LYS A 36 -4.12 24.00 16.56
C LYS A 36 -4.62 24.28 17.99
N ARG A 37 -3.92 23.80 19.01
CA ARG A 37 -4.14 24.24 20.40
C ARG A 37 -2.83 24.46 21.14
N ALA A 38 -2.20 25.58 20.85
CA ALA A 38 -1.53 26.44 21.83
C ALA A 38 -1.10 27.70 21.10
N LEU A 39 -1.33 28.87 21.71
CA LEU A 39 -1.00 30.22 21.26
C LEU A 39 -2.01 30.84 20.27
N ARG A 40 -3.08 31.44 20.81
CA ARG A 40 -3.19 32.90 21.00
C ARG A 40 -4.62 33.27 21.40
N ASP A 41 -4.71 33.85 22.59
CA ASP A 41 -5.85 34.64 23.04
C ASP A 41 -6.02 35.92 22.21
N ASN A 42 -7.27 36.39 22.18
CA ASN A 42 -7.78 37.70 21.79
C ASN A 42 -7.86 38.03 20.29
N GLY A 43 -9.11 38.07 19.81
CA GLY A 43 -9.50 38.86 18.64
C GLY A 43 -10.47 38.11 17.72
N TYR A 44 -11.77 38.39 17.93
CA TYR A 44 -12.85 38.24 16.96
C TYR A 44 -12.40 38.07 15.50
N PHE A 45 -12.74 36.94 14.88
CA PHE A 45 -13.35 36.89 13.54
C PHE A 45 -14.03 35.52 13.37
N ALA A 46 -15.34 35.50 13.59
CA ALA A 46 -16.21 34.50 13.01
C ALA A 46 -16.25 34.76 11.49
N ILE A 47 -15.75 33.81 10.70
CA ILE A 47 -16.08 33.69 9.29
C ILE A 47 -16.27 32.19 9.01
N ASP A 48 -17.48 31.70 9.30
CA ASP A 48 -18.07 30.61 8.53
C ASP A 48 -18.29 31.15 7.12
N ALA A 49 -17.31 30.96 6.24
CA ALA A 49 -17.53 31.13 4.81
C ALA A 49 -18.15 29.85 4.28
N ILE A 50 -19.49 29.79 4.34
CA ILE A 50 -20.27 29.05 3.36
C ILE A 50 -20.00 29.75 2.02
N MET A 51 -18.94 29.36 1.33
CA MET A 51 -18.86 29.56 -0.11
C MET A 51 -19.66 28.43 -0.73
N SER A 52 -20.68 28.78 -1.52
CA SER A 52 -21.41 27.78 -2.30
C SER A 52 -20.41 27.03 -3.19
N ASP A 53 -20.56 25.71 -3.26
CA ASP A 53 -19.77 24.80 -4.12
C ASP A 53 -19.93 25.09 -5.64
N LEU A 54 -20.50 26.24 -6.03
CA LEU A 54 -20.80 26.62 -7.40
C LEU A 54 -19.93 27.73 -8.01
N GLU A 55 -19.11 28.46 -7.24
CA GLU A 55 -18.36 29.61 -7.77
C GLU A 55 -16.92 29.75 -7.25
N LEU A 56 -16.19 28.64 -7.13
CA LEU A 56 -14.73 28.68 -7.20
C LEU A 56 -14.32 27.87 -8.42
N GLY A 57 -14.06 28.58 -9.52
CA GLY A 57 -13.31 28.06 -10.64
C GLY A 57 -11.95 27.60 -10.14
N LEU A 58 -11.89 26.35 -9.68
CA LEU A 58 -10.66 25.66 -9.37
C LEU A 58 -9.80 25.80 -10.63
N LYS A 59 -8.64 26.44 -10.49
CA LYS A 59 -7.56 26.23 -11.46
C LYS A 59 -7.45 24.72 -11.59
N THR A 60 -7.88 24.20 -12.72
CA THR A 60 -7.70 22.80 -13.03
C THR A 60 -6.19 22.64 -13.01
N GLY A 61 -5.63 21.98 -11.99
CA GLY A 61 -4.23 21.56 -11.96
C GLY A 61 -3.92 20.53 -13.05
N ARG A 62 -4.75 20.53 -14.10
CA ARG A 62 -4.73 19.63 -15.20
C ARG A 62 -3.75 20.14 -16.23
N ARG A 63 -2.82 19.29 -16.63
CA ARG A 63 -1.91 19.57 -17.75
C ARG A 63 -2.72 19.68 -19.05
N SER A 64 -2.53 20.76 -19.79
CA SER A 64 -3.05 20.89 -21.15
C SER A 64 -2.45 19.81 -22.05
N TYR A 65 -3.14 19.48 -23.14
CA TYR A 65 -2.61 18.52 -24.12
C TYR A 65 -1.26 18.98 -24.68
N GLU A 66 -1.12 20.27 -24.94
CA GLU A 66 0.09 20.89 -25.47
C GLU A 66 1.26 20.80 -24.47
N GLU A 67 1.00 20.92 -23.16
CA GLU A 67 2.01 20.69 -22.12
C GLU A 67 2.42 19.21 -22.05
N ILE A 68 1.46 18.28 -22.11
CA ILE A 68 1.73 16.83 -22.12
C ILE A 68 2.56 16.45 -23.35
N LEU A 69 2.18 16.95 -24.54
CA LEU A 69 2.88 16.64 -25.78
C LEU A 69 4.35 17.11 -25.76
N LYS A 70 4.64 18.25 -25.12
CA LYS A 70 6.01 18.76 -24.94
C LYS A 70 6.88 17.88 -24.05
N GLN A 71 6.30 17.00 -23.23
CA GLN A 71 7.05 16.06 -22.38
C GLN A 71 7.60 14.87 -23.15
N ARG A 72 7.15 14.66 -24.40
CA ARG A 72 7.63 13.56 -25.25
C ARG A 72 9.13 13.69 -25.48
N GLN A 73 9.86 12.60 -25.33
CA GLN A 73 11.29 12.56 -25.61
C GLN A 73 11.57 11.83 -26.92
N ASP A 74 12.49 12.39 -27.71
CA ASP A 74 13.16 11.71 -28.80
C ASP A 74 14.66 11.82 -28.55
N GLU A 75 15.28 10.71 -28.17
CA GLU A 75 16.72 10.65 -27.88
C GLU A 75 17.56 10.47 -29.15
N GLY A 76 16.92 10.36 -30.34
CA GLY A 76 17.61 10.17 -31.61
C GLY A 76 18.19 8.77 -31.83
N TYR A 77 18.06 7.85 -30.86
CA TYR A 77 18.56 6.48 -30.91
C TYR A 77 17.45 5.48 -30.59
N LYS A 78 17.19 4.57 -31.53
CA LYS A 78 16.13 3.56 -31.38
C LYS A 78 16.67 2.27 -30.79
N THR A 79 16.09 1.85 -29.68
CA THR A 79 16.28 0.55 -29.04
C THR A 79 14.92 -0.12 -28.82
N ALA A 80 14.91 -1.39 -28.38
CA ALA A 80 13.66 -2.05 -27.99
C ALA A 80 12.88 -1.23 -26.93
N THR A 81 13.58 -0.66 -25.96
CA THR A 81 12.99 0.17 -24.92
C THR A 81 12.34 1.44 -25.47
N THR A 82 13.07 2.23 -26.27
CA THR A 82 12.56 3.50 -26.80
C THR A 82 11.41 3.27 -27.79
N ASN A 83 11.44 2.17 -28.54
CA ASN A 83 10.35 1.81 -29.45
C ASN A 83 9.06 1.49 -28.69
N GLU A 84 9.13 0.70 -27.63
CA GLU A 84 7.94 0.39 -26.81
C GLU A 84 7.45 1.60 -26.01
N GLN A 85 8.36 2.42 -25.48
CA GLN A 85 7.99 3.68 -24.82
C GLN A 85 7.25 4.61 -25.79
N ALA A 86 7.80 4.83 -26.99
CA ALA A 86 7.16 5.66 -28.02
C ALA A 86 5.77 5.13 -28.42
N ARG A 87 5.59 3.81 -28.47
CA ARG A 87 4.30 3.17 -28.75
C ARG A 87 3.27 3.45 -27.64
N VAL A 88 3.67 3.34 -26.38
CA VAL A 88 2.81 3.64 -25.23
C VAL A 88 2.45 5.12 -25.20
N GLU A 89 3.41 6.01 -25.38
CA GLU A 89 3.17 7.45 -25.44
C GLU A 89 2.18 7.83 -26.55
N GLU A 90 2.27 7.20 -27.72
CA GLU A 90 1.32 7.44 -28.81
C GLU A 90 -0.11 7.07 -28.41
N ILE A 91 -0.29 5.94 -27.71
CA ILE A 91 -1.61 5.52 -27.23
C ILE A 91 -2.11 6.48 -26.16
N VAL A 92 -1.30 6.79 -25.15
CA VAL A 92 -1.66 7.71 -24.07
C VAL A 92 -2.04 9.10 -24.60
N LEU A 93 -1.28 9.62 -25.57
CA LEU A 93 -1.61 10.88 -26.25
C LEU A 93 -2.95 10.82 -26.99
N LYS A 94 -3.37 9.67 -27.55
CA LYS A 94 -4.71 9.55 -28.16
C LYS A 94 -5.80 9.71 -27.10
N PHE A 95 -5.63 9.13 -25.92
CA PHE A 95 -6.60 9.27 -24.81
C PHE A 95 -6.65 10.69 -24.26
N TYR A 96 -5.49 11.32 -24.02
CA TYR A 96 -5.47 12.72 -23.60
C TYR A 96 -6.07 13.66 -24.65
N ARG A 97 -5.91 13.36 -25.94
CA ARG A 97 -6.56 14.12 -27.02
C ARG A 97 -8.08 13.98 -26.97
N SER A 98 -8.61 12.76 -26.76
CA SER A 98 -10.06 12.52 -26.71
C SER A 98 -10.73 13.16 -25.49
N CYS A 99 -9.99 13.39 -24.41
CA CYS A 99 -10.51 14.01 -23.19
C CYS A 99 -10.24 15.52 -23.12
N ARG A 100 -9.92 16.19 -24.24
CA ARG A 100 -9.55 17.62 -24.28
C ARG A 100 -10.64 18.56 -23.71
N GLU A 101 -11.91 18.24 -23.93
CA GLU A 101 -13.02 19.19 -23.72
C GLU A 101 -13.83 18.96 -22.43
N GLY A 102 -13.40 18.04 -21.55
CA GLY A 102 -14.09 17.80 -20.28
C GLY A 102 -13.18 17.25 -19.19
N ASP A 103 -13.54 17.51 -17.93
CA ASP A 103 -12.88 16.91 -16.78
C ASP A 103 -13.03 15.39 -16.81
N PRO A 104 -11.96 14.64 -16.50
CA PRO A 104 -12.06 13.18 -16.46
C PRO A 104 -12.93 12.74 -15.27
N VAL A 105 -13.72 11.68 -15.48
CA VAL A 105 -14.74 11.23 -14.52
C VAL A 105 -14.47 9.79 -14.12
N LEU A 106 -14.51 9.51 -12.82
CA LEU A 106 -14.48 8.16 -12.27
C LEU A 106 -15.78 7.43 -12.60
N LEU A 107 -15.71 6.31 -13.31
CA LEU A 107 -16.87 5.50 -13.72
C LEU A 107 -17.37 4.60 -12.57
N ARG A 108 -17.55 5.19 -11.38
CA ARG A 108 -17.83 4.50 -10.10
C ARG A 108 -18.93 3.43 -10.20
N PRO A 109 -20.15 3.71 -10.74
CA PRO A 109 -21.20 2.70 -10.81
C PRO A 109 -20.78 1.47 -11.62
N LYS A 110 -19.99 1.67 -12.68
CA LYS A 110 -19.51 0.57 -13.53
C LYS A 110 -18.45 -0.27 -12.81
N HIS A 111 -17.54 0.37 -12.07
CA HIS A 111 -16.55 -0.37 -11.28
C HIS A 111 -17.21 -1.16 -10.16
N ILE A 112 -18.18 -0.58 -9.44
CA ILE A 112 -18.97 -1.30 -8.42
C ILE A 112 -19.68 -2.50 -9.03
N GLN A 113 -20.36 -2.33 -10.17
CA GLN A 113 -21.05 -3.43 -10.85
C GLN A 113 -20.09 -4.56 -11.26
N PHE A 114 -18.92 -4.22 -11.81
CA PHE A 114 -17.88 -5.17 -12.16
C PHE A 114 -17.42 -5.98 -10.94
N LEU A 115 -17.15 -5.31 -9.83
CA LEU A 115 -16.67 -5.91 -8.58
C LEU A 115 -17.71 -6.81 -7.91
N LYS A 116 -18.97 -6.36 -7.81
CA LYS A 116 -20.09 -7.16 -7.26
C LYS A 116 -20.39 -8.39 -8.10
N LYS A 117 -20.18 -8.34 -9.43
CA LYS A 117 -20.25 -9.53 -10.27
C LYS A 117 -19.08 -10.48 -9.99
N ALA A 118 -17.86 -9.94 -9.92
CA ALA A 118 -16.64 -10.72 -9.75
C ALA A 118 -16.54 -11.47 -8.41
N ILE A 119 -17.16 -10.95 -7.33
CA ILE A 119 -17.12 -11.61 -6.01
C ILE A 119 -17.92 -12.92 -5.98
N THR A 120 -18.93 -13.05 -6.85
CA THR A 120 -19.81 -14.22 -6.92
C THR A 120 -19.49 -15.13 -8.11
N ASN A 121 -19.02 -14.57 -9.22
CA ASN A 121 -18.78 -15.32 -10.44
C ASN A 121 -17.53 -14.82 -11.18
N LEU A 122 -16.61 -15.73 -11.42
CA LEU A 122 -15.42 -15.54 -12.25
C LEU A 122 -15.47 -16.52 -13.42
N ASN A 123 -14.98 -16.09 -14.59
CA ASN A 123 -14.83 -16.97 -15.74
C ASN A 123 -13.52 -17.79 -15.64
N ASP A 124 -13.40 -18.76 -16.54
CA ASP A 124 -12.23 -19.64 -16.73
C ASP A 124 -10.88 -18.90 -16.85
N THR A 125 -10.87 -17.66 -17.33
CA THR A 125 -9.64 -16.86 -17.41
C THR A 125 -8.98 -16.58 -16.04
N TYR A 126 -9.72 -16.76 -14.93
CA TYR A 126 -9.20 -16.66 -13.56
C TYR A 126 -8.67 -17.97 -12.99
N GLU A 127 -8.64 -19.07 -13.75
CA GLU A 127 -8.03 -20.34 -13.32
C GLU A 127 -6.55 -20.17 -12.97
N CYS A 128 -5.84 -19.24 -13.62
CA CYS A 128 -4.46 -18.89 -13.28
C CYS A 128 -4.30 -18.26 -11.88
N LEU A 129 -5.42 -17.85 -11.25
CA LEU A 129 -5.49 -17.28 -9.90
C LEU A 129 -6.20 -18.21 -8.91
N ASP A 130 -6.38 -19.50 -9.23
CA ASP A 130 -6.99 -20.47 -8.30
C ASP A 130 -6.14 -20.66 -7.02
N SER A 131 -4.83 -20.41 -7.09
CA SER A 131 -3.93 -20.33 -5.93
C SER A 131 -3.81 -18.92 -5.32
N SER A 132 -4.72 -18.02 -5.66
CA SER A 132 -4.72 -16.61 -5.20
C SER A 132 -6.14 -16.12 -4.89
N ARG A 133 -7.05 -16.99 -4.48
CA ARG A 133 -8.45 -16.61 -4.23
C ARG A 133 -8.62 -15.65 -3.05
N PRO A 134 -7.87 -15.73 -1.93
CA PRO A 134 -7.87 -14.68 -0.92
C PRO A 134 -7.46 -13.30 -1.46
N TRP A 135 -6.58 -13.24 -2.46
CA TRP A 135 -6.26 -11.98 -3.13
C TRP A 135 -7.46 -11.41 -3.86
N LEU A 136 -8.24 -12.24 -4.55
CA LEU A 136 -9.47 -11.81 -5.22
C LEU A 136 -10.46 -11.23 -4.19
N CYS A 137 -10.64 -11.89 -3.04
CA CYS A 137 -11.46 -11.37 -1.94
C CYS A 137 -10.98 -10.00 -1.47
N PHE A 138 -9.69 -9.86 -1.15
CA PHE A 138 -9.11 -8.60 -0.68
C PHE A 138 -9.24 -7.49 -1.73
N TRP A 139 -8.78 -7.74 -2.95
CA TRP A 139 -8.82 -6.74 -4.03
C TRP A 139 -10.24 -6.25 -4.31
N ILE A 140 -11.24 -7.13 -4.28
CA ILE A 140 -12.63 -6.74 -4.49
C ILE A 140 -13.17 -5.93 -3.31
N LEU A 141 -13.06 -6.46 -2.09
CA LEU A 141 -13.59 -5.83 -0.88
C LEU A 141 -12.95 -4.46 -0.65
N HIS A 142 -11.64 -4.36 -0.81
CA HIS A 142 -10.91 -3.11 -0.66
C HIS A 142 -11.28 -2.10 -1.75
N SER A 143 -11.42 -2.54 -3.00
CA SER A 143 -11.88 -1.65 -4.08
C SER A 143 -13.29 -1.10 -3.81
N LEU A 144 -14.21 -1.94 -3.33
CA LEU A 144 -15.56 -1.49 -2.94
C LEU A 144 -15.49 -0.48 -1.79
N ALA A 145 -14.68 -0.76 -0.76
CA ALA A 145 -14.49 0.14 0.38
C ALA A 145 -13.93 1.52 -0.05
N ILE A 146 -12.93 1.55 -0.93
CA ILE A 146 -12.40 2.81 -1.50
C ILE A 146 -13.48 3.58 -2.28
N LEU A 147 -14.37 2.85 -2.97
CA LEU A 147 -15.51 3.43 -3.69
C LEU A 147 -16.69 3.82 -2.77
N GLY A 148 -16.56 3.66 -1.45
CA GLY A 148 -17.62 3.96 -0.48
C GLY A 148 -18.80 2.98 -0.53
N GLU A 149 -18.58 1.79 -1.08
CA GLU A 149 -19.58 0.72 -1.21
C GLU A 149 -19.25 -0.43 -0.26
N GLN A 150 -20.28 -1.06 0.30
CA GLN A 150 -20.15 -2.27 1.12
C GLN A 150 -21.04 -3.38 0.56
N LEU A 151 -20.63 -4.63 0.76
CA LEU A 151 -21.47 -5.79 0.49
C LEU A 151 -22.49 -5.99 1.61
N GLU A 152 -23.54 -6.75 1.32
CA GLU A 152 -24.53 -7.10 2.33
C GLU A 152 -23.92 -8.00 3.41
N SER A 153 -24.49 -7.98 4.62
CA SER A 153 -23.93 -8.74 5.75
C SER A 153 -23.84 -10.24 5.45
N GLU A 154 -24.80 -10.80 4.72
CA GLU A 154 -24.80 -12.23 4.36
C GLU A 154 -23.64 -12.56 3.40
N GLU A 155 -23.35 -11.69 2.43
CA GLU A 155 -22.22 -11.84 1.52
C GLU A 155 -20.89 -11.76 2.28
N CYS A 156 -20.76 -10.81 3.21
CA CYS A 156 -19.60 -10.69 4.09
C CYS A 156 -19.38 -11.96 4.92
N SER A 157 -20.41 -12.53 5.53
CA SER A 157 -20.31 -13.79 6.29
C SER A 157 -19.93 -14.97 5.38
N LYS A 158 -20.45 -15.05 4.15
CA LYS A 158 -20.05 -16.07 3.16
C LYS A 158 -18.57 -15.98 2.81
N ILE A 159 -18.05 -14.77 2.62
CA ILE A 159 -16.62 -14.54 2.33
C ILE A 159 -15.76 -14.91 3.54
N ALA A 160 -16.17 -14.53 4.76
CA ALA A 160 -15.48 -14.92 5.97
C ALA A 160 -15.43 -16.46 6.12
N GLY A 161 -16.55 -17.14 5.88
CA GLY A 161 -16.61 -18.61 5.87
C GLY A 161 -15.77 -19.26 4.76
N PHE A 162 -15.66 -18.63 3.59
CA PHE A 162 -14.75 -19.09 2.52
C PHE A 162 -13.28 -18.95 2.94
N LEU A 163 -12.88 -17.81 3.50
CA LEU A 163 -11.52 -17.59 3.99
C LEU A 163 -11.18 -18.51 5.15
N ALA A 164 -12.14 -18.84 6.02
CA ALA A 164 -11.96 -19.86 7.06
C ALA A 164 -11.59 -21.23 6.48
N LYS A 165 -12.20 -21.63 5.34
CA LYS A 165 -11.84 -22.88 4.63
C LYS A 165 -10.46 -22.81 3.95
N CYS A 166 -9.94 -21.62 3.67
CA CYS A 166 -8.59 -21.42 3.14
C CYS A 166 -7.53 -21.41 4.24
N GLN A 167 -7.92 -21.37 5.52
CA GLN A 167 -6.99 -21.36 6.64
C GLN A 167 -6.41 -22.74 6.89
N SER A 168 -5.10 -22.82 7.08
CA SER A 168 -4.41 -24.09 7.39
C SER A 168 -4.52 -24.40 8.88
N SER A 169 -4.63 -25.70 9.20
CA SER A 169 -4.52 -26.19 10.58
C SER A 169 -3.13 -25.96 11.19
N THR A 170 -2.11 -25.71 10.37
CA THR A 170 -0.75 -25.34 10.79
C THR A 170 -0.53 -23.84 10.91
N GLY A 171 -1.56 -23.03 10.62
CA GLY A 171 -1.52 -21.57 10.65
C GLY A 171 -1.29 -20.94 9.27
N GLY A 172 -1.71 -19.69 9.14
CA GLY A 172 -1.73 -18.97 7.86
C GLY A 172 -2.88 -19.41 6.95
N PHE A 173 -2.98 -18.76 5.79
CA PHE A 173 -4.00 -19.04 4.77
C PHE A 173 -3.35 -19.48 3.46
N GLY A 174 -3.93 -20.47 2.80
CA GLY A 174 -3.53 -20.92 1.47
C GLY A 174 -4.26 -20.16 0.36
N GLY A 175 -3.86 -20.41 -0.88
CA GLY A 175 -4.44 -19.79 -2.08
C GLY A 175 -5.90 -20.17 -2.38
N GLY A 176 -6.39 -21.23 -1.74
CA GLY A 176 -7.75 -21.73 -1.80
C GLY A 176 -7.95 -22.86 -0.77
N PRO A 177 -9.18 -23.39 -0.61
CA PRO A 177 -9.44 -24.45 0.35
C PRO A 177 -8.57 -25.69 0.12
N GLY A 178 -7.91 -26.16 1.19
CA GLY A 178 -7.03 -27.33 1.15
C GLY A 178 -5.62 -27.08 0.58
N GLN A 179 -5.30 -25.87 0.11
CA GLN A 179 -3.94 -25.53 -0.33
C GLN A 179 -3.04 -25.18 0.86
N TYR A 180 -1.73 -25.34 0.68
CA TYR A 180 -0.74 -25.00 1.71
C TYR A 180 -0.77 -23.50 2.05
N PRO A 181 -0.49 -23.14 3.32
CA PRO A 181 -0.47 -21.75 3.75
C PRO A 181 0.70 -20.99 3.11
N HIS A 182 0.45 -19.74 2.75
CA HIS A 182 1.39 -18.88 2.04
C HIS A 182 1.26 -17.43 2.54
N LEU A 183 2.37 -16.71 2.72
CA LEU A 183 2.39 -15.35 3.26
C LEU A 183 1.57 -14.37 2.41
N ALA A 184 1.65 -14.47 1.08
CA ALA A 184 0.83 -13.64 0.19
C ALA A 184 -0.68 -13.83 0.44
N SER A 185 -1.15 -15.07 0.45
CA SER A 185 -2.56 -15.40 0.71
C SER A 185 -2.97 -15.07 2.15
N THR A 186 -2.05 -15.20 3.11
CA THR A 186 -2.24 -14.81 4.51
C THR A 186 -2.44 -13.31 4.65
N TYR A 187 -1.58 -12.50 4.03
CA TYR A 187 -1.74 -11.05 3.97
C TYR A 187 -3.10 -10.66 3.39
N ALA A 188 -3.47 -11.26 2.25
CA ALA A 188 -4.73 -10.96 1.59
C ALA A 188 -5.95 -11.38 2.44
N ALA A 189 -5.93 -12.58 3.03
CA ALA A 189 -7.02 -13.06 3.88
C ALA A 189 -7.20 -12.18 5.13
N VAL A 190 -6.11 -11.85 5.82
CA VAL A 190 -6.14 -10.97 7.00
C VAL A 190 -6.71 -9.60 6.63
N ASN A 191 -6.24 -9.00 5.55
CA ASN A 191 -6.74 -7.69 5.11
C ASN A 191 -8.21 -7.76 4.67
N ALA A 192 -8.64 -8.80 3.95
CA ALA A 192 -10.04 -8.99 3.56
C ALA A 192 -10.97 -9.10 4.79
N LEU A 193 -10.57 -9.89 5.79
CA LEU A 193 -11.31 -10.02 7.05
C LEU A 193 -11.35 -8.69 7.83
N CYS A 194 -10.26 -7.92 7.80
CA CYS A 194 -10.22 -6.59 8.39
C CYS A 194 -11.09 -5.57 7.65
N THR A 195 -11.17 -5.67 6.31
CA THR A 195 -12.10 -4.85 5.50
C THR A 195 -13.56 -5.17 5.82
N ILE A 196 -13.91 -6.45 6.04
CA ILE A 196 -15.25 -6.84 6.52
C ILE A 196 -15.51 -6.26 7.92
N GLY A 197 -14.53 -6.36 8.82
CA GLY A 197 -14.52 -5.62 10.08
C GLY A 197 -15.60 -6.01 11.09
N THR A 198 -16.21 -7.19 10.94
CA THR A 198 -17.16 -7.76 11.91
C THR A 198 -16.46 -8.68 12.90
N GLN A 199 -17.09 -8.89 14.06
CA GLN A 199 -16.59 -9.83 15.06
C GLN A 199 -16.45 -11.26 14.51
N GLU A 200 -17.39 -11.67 13.66
CA GLU A 200 -17.35 -12.96 12.95
C GLU A 200 -16.09 -13.05 12.07
N ALA A 201 -15.81 -12.03 11.26
CA ALA A 201 -14.64 -12.02 10.38
C ALA A 201 -13.32 -12.01 11.18
N TYR A 202 -13.23 -11.24 12.27
CA TYR A 202 -12.04 -11.25 13.12
C TYR A 202 -11.81 -12.61 13.78
N ASN A 203 -12.89 -13.29 14.22
CA ASN A 203 -12.82 -14.61 14.86
C ASN A 203 -12.41 -15.73 13.91
N VAL A 204 -12.45 -15.53 12.59
CA VAL A 204 -11.90 -16.49 11.64
C VAL A 204 -10.41 -16.70 11.87
N ILE A 205 -9.65 -15.66 12.25
CA ILE A 205 -8.18 -15.72 12.32
C ILE A 205 -7.74 -16.52 13.55
N ASP A 206 -7.21 -17.73 13.35
CA ASP A 206 -6.50 -18.46 14.41
C ASP A 206 -5.14 -17.79 14.68
N ARG A 207 -5.16 -16.84 15.62
CA ARG A 207 -3.99 -16.06 16.00
C ARG A 207 -2.86 -16.92 16.56
N LYS A 208 -3.16 -18.03 17.23
CA LYS A 208 -2.14 -18.90 17.83
C LYS A 208 -1.38 -19.63 16.74
N ASN A 209 -2.09 -20.28 15.83
CA ASN A 209 -1.44 -20.98 14.71
C ASN A 209 -0.83 -19.99 13.71
N LEU A 210 -1.44 -18.82 13.48
CA LEU A 210 -0.82 -17.75 12.69
C LEU A 210 0.55 -17.37 13.27
N LYS A 211 0.66 -17.12 14.57
CA LYS A 211 1.95 -16.80 15.23
C LYS A 211 3.00 -17.87 14.95
N ARG A 212 2.63 -19.15 15.08
CA ARG A 212 3.51 -20.30 14.84
C ARG A 212 3.97 -20.37 13.37
N PHE A 213 3.05 -20.21 12.43
CA PHE A 213 3.35 -20.19 11.00
C PHE A 213 4.29 -19.05 10.62
N LEU A 214 4.06 -17.84 11.13
CA LEU A 214 4.96 -16.72 10.86
C LEU A 214 6.36 -16.98 11.43
N ALA A 215 6.45 -17.50 12.66
CA ALA A 215 7.74 -17.84 13.27
C ALA A 215 8.50 -18.94 12.52
N SER A 216 7.80 -19.92 11.94
CA SER A 216 8.45 -21.02 11.21
C SER A 216 9.05 -20.61 9.87
N LEU A 217 8.67 -19.45 9.33
CA LEU A 217 9.16 -18.96 8.03
C LEU A 217 10.37 -18.04 8.12
N ARG A 218 10.76 -17.62 9.34
CA ARG A 218 11.92 -16.74 9.54
C ARG A 218 13.22 -17.53 9.36
N GLY A 219 14.02 -17.13 8.37
CA GLY A 219 15.38 -17.64 8.15
C GLY A 219 16.39 -17.14 9.19
N GLU A 220 17.54 -17.80 9.26
CA GLU A 220 18.63 -17.43 10.18
C GLU A 220 19.17 -16.01 9.93
N ASP A 221 19.19 -15.59 8.66
CA ASP A 221 19.64 -14.27 8.22
C ASP A 221 18.62 -13.14 8.45
N GLY A 222 17.44 -13.47 8.98
CA GLY A 222 16.34 -12.54 9.23
C GLY A 222 15.33 -12.40 8.08
N SER A 223 15.58 -13.05 6.95
CA SER A 223 14.63 -13.13 5.83
C SER A 223 13.41 -13.98 6.17
N PHE A 224 12.39 -13.94 5.31
CA PHE A 224 11.19 -14.78 5.43
C PHE A 224 10.94 -15.51 4.11
N CYS A 225 10.78 -16.83 4.18
CA CYS A 225 10.25 -17.61 3.07
C CYS A 225 8.76 -17.33 2.87
N MET A 226 8.28 -17.30 1.63
CA MET A 226 6.86 -17.05 1.33
C MET A 226 5.93 -18.16 1.80
N HIS A 227 6.43 -19.39 1.87
CA HIS A 227 5.80 -20.56 2.46
C HIS A 227 6.89 -21.58 2.84
N GLU A 228 6.51 -22.70 3.44
CA GLU A 228 7.47 -23.77 3.76
C GLU A 228 8.20 -24.23 2.49
N ASN A 229 9.53 -24.17 2.50
CA ASN A 229 10.42 -24.44 1.35
C ASN A 229 10.17 -23.55 0.11
N GLY A 230 9.49 -22.41 0.28
CA GLY A 230 9.22 -21.44 -0.78
C GLY A 230 10.38 -20.48 -1.05
N GLU A 231 10.14 -19.55 -1.96
CA GLU A 231 11.10 -18.50 -2.28
C GLU A 231 11.25 -17.47 -1.15
N VAL A 232 12.38 -16.77 -1.16
CA VAL A 232 12.70 -15.69 -0.22
C VAL A 232 12.85 -14.38 -0.97
N ASP A 233 12.01 -13.42 -0.65
CA ASP A 233 12.17 -12.01 -1.02
C ASP A 233 11.44 -11.08 -0.04
N ILE A 234 11.58 -9.77 -0.22
CA ILE A 234 11.02 -8.74 0.69
C ILE A 234 9.50 -8.88 0.90
N ARG A 235 8.75 -9.47 -0.03
CA ARG A 235 7.31 -9.68 0.14
C ARG A 235 7.04 -10.53 1.39
N GLY A 236 7.89 -11.50 1.68
CA GLY A 236 7.77 -12.35 2.87
C GLY A 236 7.83 -11.53 4.14
N ALA A 237 8.85 -10.69 4.28
CA ALA A 237 9.02 -9.82 5.44
C ALA A 237 7.84 -8.85 5.62
N TYR A 238 7.39 -8.21 4.53
CA TYR A 238 6.25 -7.30 4.59
C TYR A 238 4.94 -8.01 4.93
N CYS A 239 4.62 -9.12 4.26
CA CYS A 239 3.38 -9.87 4.51
C CYS A 239 3.33 -10.40 5.94
N ALA A 240 4.44 -10.95 6.44
CA ALA A 240 4.55 -11.43 7.82
C ALA A 240 4.36 -10.31 8.84
N LEU A 241 5.05 -9.16 8.65
CA LEU A 241 4.91 -8.01 9.54
C LEU A 241 3.50 -7.42 9.53
N ALA A 242 2.92 -7.26 8.34
CA ALA A 242 1.58 -6.69 8.19
C ALA A 242 0.54 -7.56 8.91
N ALA A 243 0.55 -8.87 8.68
CA ALA A 243 -0.34 -9.80 9.38
C ALA A 243 -0.06 -9.82 10.89
N ALA A 244 1.21 -9.87 11.31
CA ALA A 244 1.59 -9.96 12.71
C ALA A 244 1.19 -8.73 13.53
N LYS A 245 1.43 -7.52 12.99
CA LYS A 245 1.10 -6.25 13.64
C LYS A 245 -0.40 -6.02 13.66
N LEU A 246 -1.10 -6.24 12.55
CA LEU A 246 -2.54 -5.97 12.47
C LEU A 246 -3.34 -6.90 13.38
N THR A 247 -2.93 -8.17 13.51
CA THR A 247 -3.62 -9.17 14.34
C THR A 247 -3.06 -9.30 15.77
N ASN A 248 -2.14 -8.41 16.16
CA ASN A 248 -1.47 -8.39 17.46
C ASN A 248 -0.83 -9.74 17.86
N VAL A 249 -0.07 -10.37 16.95
CA VAL A 249 0.71 -11.60 17.22
C VAL A 249 2.22 -11.41 17.08
N TYR A 250 2.65 -10.18 16.80
CA TYR A 250 4.07 -9.80 16.69
C TYR A 250 4.86 -10.06 17.97
N THR A 251 6.07 -10.60 17.83
CA THR A 251 7.09 -10.62 18.90
C THR A 251 8.44 -10.13 18.36
N PRO A 252 9.30 -9.49 19.19
CA PRO A 252 10.61 -9.04 18.74
C PRO A 252 11.49 -10.16 18.18
N ASP A 253 11.49 -11.34 18.82
CA ASP A 253 12.32 -12.48 18.38
C ASP A 253 11.89 -13.04 17.02
N MET A 254 10.60 -12.98 16.69
CA MET A 254 10.07 -13.42 15.38
C MET A 254 10.65 -12.61 14.22
N PHE A 255 11.08 -11.36 14.44
CA PHE A 255 11.62 -10.48 13.40
C PHE A 255 13.07 -10.05 13.65
N LYS A 256 13.80 -10.82 14.47
CA LYS A 256 15.20 -10.57 14.74
C LYS A 256 16.04 -10.69 13.46
N GLY A 257 16.81 -9.65 13.15
CA GLY A 257 17.66 -9.56 11.95
C GLY A 257 16.93 -9.13 10.67
N THR A 258 15.61 -9.04 10.70
CA THR A 258 14.82 -8.74 9.49
C THR A 258 15.05 -7.33 8.96
N ALA A 259 15.25 -6.35 9.85
CA ALA A 259 15.53 -4.98 9.44
C ALA A 259 16.87 -4.89 8.70
N GLU A 260 17.90 -5.57 9.22
CA GLU A 260 19.24 -5.64 8.62
C GLU A 260 19.22 -6.38 7.28
N TRP A 261 18.42 -7.43 7.15
CA TRP A 261 18.25 -8.14 5.88
C TRP A 261 17.56 -7.27 4.82
N ILE A 262 16.49 -6.56 5.19
CA ILE A 262 15.80 -5.61 4.29
C ILE A 262 16.78 -4.51 3.84
N ALA A 263 17.60 -3.97 4.75
CA ALA A 263 18.56 -2.91 4.43
C ALA A 263 19.57 -3.33 3.35
N LYS A 264 20.02 -4.60 3.36
CA LYS A 264 20.90 -5.17 2.31
C LYS A 264 20.27 -5.23 0.92
N CYS A 265 18.95 -5.11 0.84
CA CYS A 265 18.23 -5.12 -0.42
C CYS A 265 18.10 -3.73 -1.06
N GLN A 266 18.51 -2.65 -0.38
CA GLN A 266 18.62 -1.35 -1.01
C GLN A 266 19.78 -1.36 -2.01
N THR A 267 19.50 -0.88 -3.22
CA THR A 267 20.40 -1.00 -4.37
C THR A 267 21.18 0.30 -4.60
N TRP A 268 22.16 0.24 -5.50
CA TRP A 268 22.87 1.42 -5.99
C TRP A 268 21.95 2.45 -6.67
N GLU A 269 20.80 2.02 -7.21
CA GLU A 269 19.83 2.93 -7.82
C GLU A 269 19.13 3.82 -6.79
N GLY A 270 19.09 3.39 -5.52
CA GLY A 270 18.43 4.03 -4.39
C GLY A 270 17.14 3.34 -3.93
N GLY A 271 16.45 2.62 -4.83
CA GLY A 271 15.30 1.76 -4.47
C GLY A 271 15.71 0.38 -3.94
N PHE A 272 14.74 -0.48 -3.65
CA PHE A 272 14.97 -1.84 -3.13
C PHE A 272 14.69 -2.92 -4.18
N GLY A 273 15.54 -3.94 -4.23
CA GLY A 273 15.29 -5.17 -4.98
C GLY A 273 14.56 -6.22 -4.14
N GLY A 274 14.17 -7.35 -4.76
CA GLY A 274 13.48 -8.44 -4.04
C GLY A 274 14.36 -9.12 -3.00
N CYS A 275 15.64 -9.25 -3.28
CA CYS A 275 16.67 -9.74 -2.38
C CYS A 275 17.99 -8.99 -2.65
N PRO A 276 19.02 -9.16 -1.82
CA PRO A 276 20.29 -8.45 -2.00
C PRO A 276 20.90 -8.66 -3.39
N GLY A 277 21.28 -7.58 -4.05
CA GLY A 277 21.91 -7.61 -5.38
C GLY A 277 20.95 -7.52 -6.58
N MET A 278 19.63 -7.52 -6.36
CA MET A 278 18.64 -7.40 -7.44
C MET A 278 18.34 -5.94 -7.83
N GLU A 279 17.77 -5.74 -9.02
CA GLU A 279 17.33 -4.42 -9.53
C GLU A 279 16.27 -3.77 -8.63
N ALA A 280 16.28 -2.44 -8.51
CA ALA A 280 15.29 -1.72 -7.71
C ALA A 280 13.90 -1.78 -8.35
N HIS A 281 12.86 -2.07 -7.56
CA HIS A 281 11.50 -2.25 -8.05
C HIS A 281 10.46 -1.66 -7.10
N GLY A 282 9.44 -0.98 -7.64
CA GLY A 282 8.44 -0.25 -6.85
C GLY A 282 7.73 -1.09 -5.81
N GLY A 283 7.27 -2.30 -6.19
CA GLY A 283 6.64 -3.23 -5.26
C GLY A 283 7.54 -3.63 -4.08
N TYR A 284 8.81 -3.94 -4.34
CA TYR A 284 9.77 -4.29 -3.28
C TYR A 284 10.17 -3.07 -2.45
N ALA A 285 10.31 -1.89 -3.05
CA ALA A 285 10.60 -0.63 -2.36
C ALA A 285 9.49 -0.25 -1.37
N TYR A 286 8.22 -0.38 -1.76
CA TYR A 286 7.09 -0.19 -0.86
C TYR A 286 7.14 -1.18 0.31
N CYS A 287 7.27 -2.49 0.00
CA CYS A 287 7.29 -3.53 1.01
C CYS A 287 8.44 -3.33 2.01
N ALA A 288 9.63 -2.95 1.52
CA ALA A 288 10.81 -2.66 2.33
C ALA A 288 10.57 -1.49 3.28
N LEU A 289 10.10 -0.34 2.75
CA LEU A 289 9.92 0.85 3.56
C LEU A 289 8.80 0.67 4.59
N ALA A 290 7.68 0.06 4.19
CA ALA A 290 6.58 -0.25 5.09
C ALA A 290 7.02 -1.21 6.21
N ALA A 291 7.82 -2.23 5.89
CA ALA A 291 8.39 -3.14 6.87
C ALA A 291 9.36 -2.44 7.84
N LEU A 292 10.27 -1.60 7.36
CA LEU A 292 11.19 -0.84 8.22
C LEU A 292 10.45 0.13 9.15
N ILE A 293 9.35 0.73 8.69
CA ILE A 293 8.45 1.54 9.53
C ILE A 293 7.82 0.68 10.63
N MET A 294 7.26 -0.48 10.29
CA MET A 294 6.64 -1.39 11.28
C MET A 294 7.65 -1.93 12.31
N LEU A 295 8.91 -2.07 11.91
CA LEU A 295 10.02 -2.49 12.78
C LEU A 295 10.59 -1.34 13.63
N GLY A 296 10.28 -0.07 13.30
CA GLY A 296 10.89 1.10 13.94
C GLY A 296 12.37 1.23 13.63
N ARG A 297 12.81 0.78 12.45
CA ARG A 297 14.23 0.73 12.01
C ARG A 297 14.46 1.51 10.71
N THR A 298 13.82 2.66 10.58
CA THR A 298 13.85 3.48 9.36
C THR A 298 15.20 4.13 9.10
N GLU A 299 16.07 4.22 10.10
CA GLU A 299 17.45 4.69 9.99
C GLU A 299 18.34 3.77 9.13
N LEU A 300 17.94 2.52 8.92
CA LEU A 300 18.64 1.60 8.03
C LEU A 300 18.35 1.85 6.54
N CYS A 301 17.33 2.64 6.21
CA CYS A 301 17.07 3.06 4.84
C CYS A 301 17.87 4.31 4.52
N HIS A 302 18.65 4.28 3.43
CA HIS A 302 19.27 5.47 2.88
C HIS A 302 18.22 6.33 2.15
N LEU A 303 17.42 7.05 2.94
CA LEU A 303 16.21 7.75 2.51
C LEU A 303 16.43 8.78 1.38
N PRO A 304 17.53 9.58 1.34
CA PRO A 304 17.76 10.51 0.24
C PRO A 304 17.87 9.82 -1.13
N GLU A 305 18.51 8.65 -1.18
CA GLU A 305 18.65 7.90 -2.42
C GLU A 305 17.35 7.22 -2.82
N LEU A 306 16.59 6.70 -1.84
CA LEU A 306 15.24 6.19 -2.10
C LEU A 306 14.33 7.28 -2.68
N LEU A 307 14.34 8.47 -2.07
CA LEU A 307 13.55 9.62 -2.52
C LEU A 307 13.96 10.03 -3.94
N ARG A 308 15.27 10.17 -4.21
CA ARG A 308 15.78 10.46 -5.56
C ARG A 308 15.32 9.40 -6.58
N TRP A 309 15.42 8.13 -6.24
CA TRP A 309 15.02 7.04 -7.13
C TRP A 309 13.52 7.09 -7.44
N ILE A 310 12.68 7.19 -6.41
CA ILE A 310 11.22 7.04 -6.55
C ILE A 310 10.55 8.23 -7.24
N VAL A 311 11.03 9.47 -7.03
CA VAL A 311 10.51 10.63 -7.78
C VAL A 311 10.76 10.50 -9.28
N ASN A 312 11.86 9.86 -9.67
CA ASN A 312 12.20 9.59 -11.07
C ASN A 312 11.44 8.38 -11.65
N LYS A 313 10.52 7.77 -10.89
CA LYS A 313 9.64 6.69 -11.40
C LYS A 313 8.30 7.24 -11.90
N GLN A 314 7.97 8.50 -11.63
CA GLN A 314 6.79 9.13 -12.24
C GLN A 314 7.09 9.52 -13.68
N MET A 315 6.21 9.12 -14.59
CA MET A 315 6.36 9.32 -16.01
C MET A 315 5.94 10.73 -16.40
N ARG A 316 6.85 11.47 -17.06
CA ARG A 316 6.64 12.88 -17.40
C ARG A 316 5.44 13.13 -18.31
N LEU A 317 5.24 12.28 -19.31
CA LEU A 317 4.17 12.42 -20.29
C LEU A 317 2.90 11.78 -19.74
N GLU A 318 2.98 10.50 -19.37
CA GLU A 318 1.83 9.72 -18.96
C GLU A 318 1.25 10.17 -17.63
N GLY A 319 2.07 10.66 -16.69
CA GLY A 319 1.64 11.06 -15.34
C GLY A 319 1.53 9.90 -14.34
N GLY A 320 1.40 8.66 -14.83
CA GLY A 320 1.49 7.43 -14.04
C GLY A 320 2.92 7.10 -13.60
N PHE A 321 3.11 5.91 -13.04
CA PHE A 321 4.42 5.44 -12.57
C PHE A 321 4.91 4.22 -13.34
N GLN A 322 6.21 4.10 -13.54
CA GLN A 322 6.88 2.86 -13.93
C GLN A 322 7.41 2.11 -12.72
N GLY A 323 7.46 0.78 -12.80
CA GLY A 323 7.96 -0.06 -11.69
C GLY A 323 9.47 0.00 -11.48
N ARG A 324 10.23 0.20 -12.56
CA ARG A 324 11.70 0.17 -12.60
C ARG A 324 12.22 1.09 -13.68
N THR A 325 13.51 1.44 -13.64
CA THR A 325 14.16 2.32 -14.62
C THR A 325 14.03 1.76 -16.06
N ASN A 326 13.72 2.62 -17.04
CA ASN A 326 13.54 2.23 -18.44
C ASN A 326 12.47 1.14 -18.70
N LYS A 327 11.43 1.07 -17.87
CA LYS A 327 10.25 0.24 -18.09
C LYS A 327 9.02 1.14 -18.29
N LEU A 328 7.99 0.58 -18.90
CA LEU A 328 6.76 1.30 -19.22
C LEU A 328 6.00 1.71 -17.96
N VAL A 329 5.17 2.76 -18.10
CA VAL A 329 4.13 3.11 -17.13
C VAL A 329 3.23 1.91 -16.83
N ASP A 330 2.69 1.79 -15.62
CA ASP A 330 1.67 0.81 -15.28
C ASP A 330 0.81 1.31 -14.10
N GLY A 331 -0.50 1.15 -14.24
CA GLY A 331 -1.53 1.59 -13.32
C GLY A 331 -1.36 1.05 -11.90
N CYS A 332 -0.85 -0.17 -11.70
CA CYS A 332 -0.68 -0.72 -10.35
C CYS A 332 0.41 0.02 -9.55
N TYR A 333 1.40 0.60 -10.22
CA TYR A 333 2.43 1.43 -9.56
C TYR A 333 1.90 2.77 -9.07
N SER A 334 0.67 3.14 -9.44
CA SER A 334 -0.04 4.23 -8.77
C SER A 334 -0.10 4.01 -7.25
N PHE A 335 -0.22 2.76 -6.80
CA PHE A 335 -0.09 2.42 -5.38
C PHE A 335 1.34 2.06 -4.99
N TRP A 336 2.00 1.14 -5.69
CA TRP A 336 3.31 0.66 -5.23
C TRP A 336 4.37 1.78 -5.16
N GLN A 337 4.38 2.72 -6.11
CA GLN A 337 5.23 3.90 -6.01
C GLN A 337 4.53 5.01 -5.20
N GLY A 338 3.29 5.36 -5.57
CA GLY A 338 2.55 6.46 -4.94
C GLY A 338 2.39 6.31 -3.42
N GLY A 339 2.03 5.12 -2.95
CA GLY A 339 1.85 4.76 -1.54
C GLY A 339 3.14 4.80 -0.71
N THR A 340 4.31 4.82 -1.35
CA THR A 340 5.60 4.98 -0.66
C THR A 340 5.85 6.44 -0.25
N PHE A 341 5.26 7.43 -0.93
CA PHE A 341 5.46 8.85 -0.59
C PHE A 341 4.89 9.26 0.78
N PRO A 342 3.68 8.85 1.18
CA PRO A 342 3.21 9.06 2.56
C PRO A 342 4.12 8.43 3.61
N LEU A 343 4.73 7.27 3.31
CA LEU A 343 5.69 6.61 4.20
C LEU A 343 6.97 7.44 4.34
N ILE A 344 7.52 7.94 3.23
CA ILE A 344 8.68 8.86 3.24
C ILE A 344 8.35 10.13 4.02
N ALA A 345 7.18 10.73 3.78
CA ALA A 345 6.73 11.93 4.49
C ALA A 345 6.65 11.69 6.01
N ALA A 346 6.11 10.56 6.44
CA ALA A 346 6.08 10.19 7.86
C ALA A 346 7.49 10.10 8.47
N ILE A 347 8.45 9.49 7.77
CA ILE A 347 9.84 9.39 8.24
C ILE A 347 10.47 10.78 8.35
N LEU A 348 10.33 11.63 7.32
CA LEU A 348 10.87 12.99 7.33
C LEU A 348 10.31 13.82 8.48
N SER A 349 9.00 13.74 8.74
CA SER A 349 8.34 14.42 9.87
C SER A 349 8.91 13.97 11.22
N THR A 350 9.22 12.68 11.40
CA THR A 350 9.82 12.18 12.65
C THR A 350 11.28 12.58 12.85
N GLN A 351 12.04 12.81 11.79
CA GLN A 351 13.46 13.16 11.88
C GLN A 351 13.72 14.63 12.24
N GLY A 352 12.68 15.46 12.41
CA GLY A 352 12.82 16.89 12.73
C GLY A 352 13.56 17.69 11.65
N LYS A 353 13.89 17.06 10.51
CA LYS A 353 14.38 17.73 9.32
C LYS A 353 13.17 18.49 8.79
N GLY A 354 13.17 19.80 8.99
CA GLY A 354 12.24 20.75 8.38
C GLY A 354 12.36 20.75 6.86
N PHE A 355 12.07 19.60 6.23
CA PHE A 355 11.47 19.60 4.92
C PHE A 355 10.27 20.51 5.11
N ASN A 356 10.31 21.69 4.46
CA ASN A 356 9.14 22.54 4.30
C ASN A 356 7.96 21.59 4.15
N ASN A 357 7.01 21.66 5.10
CA ASN A 357 5.80 20.85 5.08
C ASN A 357 5.16 21.11 3.72
N SER A 358 5.53 20.31 2.73
CA SER A 358 4.87 20.31 1.47
C SER A 358 3.48 19.84 1.86
N ASP A 359 2.52 20.73 1.70
CA ASP A 359 1.10 20.43 1.82
C ASP A 359 0.67 19.27 0.89
N HIS A 360 1.58 18.87 0.01
CA HIS A 360 1.47 17.87 -1.04
C HIS A 360 2.49 16.73 -0.85
N TRP A 361 2.15 15.54 -1.32
CA TRP A 361 3.13 14.47 -1.46
C TRP A 361 4.23 14.86 -2.44
N LEU A 362 5.42 14.27 -2.30
CA LEU A 362 6.59 14.60 -3.12
C LEU A 362 6.54 13.99 -4.53
N PHE A 363 5.35 13.95 -5.15
CA PHE A 363 5.13 13.58 -6.54
C PHE A 363 3.99 14.41 -7.13
N ASN A 364 3.85 14.44 -8.46
CA ASN A 364 2.77 15.18 -9.10
C ASN A 364 1.44 14.41 -8.97
N GLN A 365 0.68 14.75 -7.93
CA GLN A 365 -0.60 14.11 -7.61
C GLN A 365 -1.65 14.29 -8.71
N GLU A 366 -1.69 15.47 -9.32
CA GLU A 366 -2.67 15.83 -10.33
C GLU A 366 -2.44 15.03 -11.62
N ALA A 367 -1.19 14.93 -12.06
CA ALA A 367 -0.79 14.09 -13.19
C ALA A 367 -1.10 12.60 -12.97
N LEU A 368 -0.97 12.09 -11.73
CA LEU A 368 -1.36 10.71 -11.43
C LEU A 368 -2.88 10.53 -11.52
N GLN A 369 -3.66 11.47 -10.96
CA GLN A 369 -5.13 11.43 -11.05
C GLN A 369 -5.61 11.48 -12.50
N GLU A 370 -5.01 12.35 -13.32
CA GLU A 370 -5.28 12.40 -14.76
C GLU A 370 -5.01 11.05 -15.44
N TYR A 371 -3.83 10.46 -15.22
CA TYR A 371 -3.45 9.18 -15.81
C TYR A 371 -4.47 8.09 -15.46
N ILE A 372 -4.87 8.02 -14.19
CA ILE A 372 -5.83 7.04 -13.71
C ILE A 372 -7.19 7.25 -14.37
N LEU A 373 -7.74 8.47 -14.28
CA LEU A 373 -9.09 8.78 -14.73
C LEU A 373 -9.20 8.82 -16.27
N THR A 374 -8.11 9.04 -17.00
CA THR A 374 -8.13 9.10 -18.47
C THR A 374 -7.66 7.81 -19.13
N CYS A 375 -6.65 7.14 -18.57
CA CYS A 375 -5.95 6.03 -19.26
C CYS A 375 -6.15 4.65 -18.61
N CYS A 376 -6.62 4.58 -17.36
CA CYS A 376 -6.68 3.31 -16.63
C CYS A 376 -8.10 2.77 -16.41
N GLN A 377 -9.13 3.39 -17.00
CA GLN A 377 -10.52 2.98 -16.82
C GLN A 377 -11.03 2.16 -18.01
N ASN A 378 -11.62 1.00 -17.73
CA ASN A 378 -12.39 0.29 -18.74
C ASN A 378 -13.81 0.88 -18.83
N PRO A 379 -14.32 1.20 -20.04
CA PRO A 379 -15.66 1.76 -20.22
C PRO A 379 -16.81 0.90 -19.68
N HIS A 380 -16.58 -0.38 -19.39
CA HIS A 380 -17.57 -1.32 -18.84
C HIS A 380 -17.32 -1.67 -17.37
N GLY A 381 -16.48 -0.90 -16.65
CA GLY A 381 -16.12 -1.17 -15.25
C GLY A 381 -14.81 -1.96 -15.12
N GLY A 382 -14.18 -1.91 -13.94
CA GLY A 382 -12.79 -2.33 -13.72
C GLY A 382 -11.74 -1.32 -14.21
N LEU A 383 -10.53 -1.42 -13.66
CA LEU A 383 -9.35 -0.65 -14.07
C LEU A 383 -8.25 -1.61 -14.56
N LEU A 384 -7.20 -1.07 -15.14
CA LEU A 384 -6.21 -1.80 -15.95
C LEU A 384 -4.80 -1.20 -15.80
N ASP A 385 -3.80 -1.96 -16.23
CA ASP A 385 -2.39 -1.56 -16.32
C ASP A 385 -2.22 -0.26 -17.12
N LYS A 386 -2.43 -0.36 -18.43
CA LYS A 386 -2.35 0.75 -19.38
C LYS A 386 -3.26 0.43 -20.54
N GLN A 387 -3.78 1.47 -21.19
CA GLN A 387 -4.62 1.26 -22.35
C GLN A 387 -3.77 0.76 -23.53
N ILE A 388 -4.11 -0.41 -24.05
CA ILE A 388 -3.61 -1.00 -25.29
C ILE A 388 -4.81 -1.45 -26.13
N LEU A 389 -4.56 -1.83 -27.40
CA LEU A 389 -5.61 -2.26 -28.33
C LEU A 389 -6.52 -3.38 -27.78
N ILE A 390 -6.01 -4.21 -26.85
CA ILE A 390 -6.76 -5.22 -26.10
C ILE A 390 -6.39 -5.09 -24.61
N ALA A 391 -6.75 -3.98 -23.97
CA ALA A 391 -6.53 -3.84 -22.53
C ALA A 391 -7.60 -4.60 -21.74
N ASN A 392 -7.21 -5.75 -21.18
CA ASN A 392 -8.05 -6.49 -20.25
C ASN A 392 -7.99 -5.81 -18.90
N ARG A 393 -9.14 -5.33 -18.44
CA ARG A 393 -9.36 -5.02 -17.03
C ARG A 393 -9.11 -6.28 -16.19
N ASP A 394 -8.67 -6.08 -14.96
CA ASP A 394 -8.62 -7.14 -13.98
C ASP A 394 -8.83 -6.59 -12.56
N ILE A 395 -9.02 -7.52 -11.63
CA ILE A 395 -9.35 -7.22 -10.24
C ILE A 395 -8.12 -6.66 -9.49
N TYR A 396 -6.91 -7.09 -9.86
CA TYR A 396 -5.65 -6.61 -9.29
C TYR A 396 -5.45 -5.12 -9.58
N HIS A 397 -5.49 -4.71 -10.86
CA HIS A 397 -5.35 -3.33 -11.27
C HIS A 397 -6.51 -2.48 -10.76
N THR A 398 -7.73 -3.00 -10.73
CA THR A 398 -8.87 -2.32 -10.11
C THR A 398 -8.54 -1.88 -8.67
N CYS A 399 -8.00 -2.79 -7.87
CA CYS A 399 -7.58 -2.49 -6.49
C CYS A 399 -6.44 -1.47 -6.42
N TYR A 400 -5.31 -1.72 -7.07
CA TYR A 400 -4.11 -0.90 -6.88
C TYR A 400 -4.20 0.46 -7.58
N VAL A 401 -4.94 0.56 -8.68
CA VAL A 401 -5.20 1.86 -9.32
C VAL A 401 -6.12 2.71 -8.45
N LEU A 402 -7.18 2.15 -7.86
CA LEU A 402 -8.04 2.88 -6.90
C LEU A 402 -7.29 3.25 -5.62
N SER A 403 -6.42 2.36 -5.14
CA SER A 403 -5.54 2.64 -4.00
C SER A 403 -4.61 3.82 -4.31
N GLY A 404 -3.99 3.85 -5.49
CA GLY A 404 -3.18 4.97 -5.96
C GLY A 404 -3.97 6.27 -6.13
N LEU A 405 -5.21 6.20 -6.62
CA LEU A 405 -6.12 7.34 -6.70
C LEU A 405 -6.40 7.93 -5.31
N SER A 406 -6.65 7.07 -4.33
CA SER A 406 -6.83 7.48 -2.93
C SER A 406 -5.59 8.20 -2.38
N ILE A 407 -4.39 7.66 -2.60
CA ILE A 407 -3.14 8.32 -2.18
C ILE A 407 -2.99 9.70 -2.85
N ALA A 408 -3.22 9.79 -4.16
CA ALA A 408 -3.09 11.03 -4.91
C ALA A 408 -4.06 12.12 -4.46
N GLN A 409 -5.27 11.73 -4.06
CA GLN A 409 -6.30 12.66 -3.61
C GLN A 409 -6.10 13.17 -2.17
N ASN A 410 -5.42 12.39 -1.33
CA ASN A 410 -5.40 12.56 0.12
C ASN A 410 -3.99 12.88 0.65
N SER A 411 -3.35 13.91 0.08
CA SER A 411 -2.27 14.64 0.75
C SER A 411 -2.76 15.44 1.96
N PRO A 412 -1.85 15.99 2.79
CA PRO A 412 -2.22 16.90 3.87
C PRO A 412 -3.22 17.97 3.39
N ILE A 413 -2.98 18.55 2.22
CA ILE A 413 -3.98 19.28 1.43
C ILE A 413 -4.54 18.35 0.34
N LYS A 414 -5.85 18.12 0.40
CA LYS A 414 -6.56 17.30 -0.59
C LYS A 414 -6.60 18.00 -1.94
N SER A 415 -6.31 17.26 -3.01
CA SER A 415 -6.45 17.73 -4.39
C SER A 415 -7.29 16.71 -5.15
N ILE A 416 -8.36 17.13 -5.81
CA ILE A 416 -9.23 16.26 -6.60
C ILE A 416 -9.40 16.87 -7.98
N ILE A 417 -8.95 16.16 -9.01
CA ILE A 417 -9.14 16.56 -10.40
C ILE A 417 -10.59 16.29 -10.81
N GLY A 418 -11.23 17.29 -11.43
CA GLY A 418 -12.62 17.24 -11.88
C GLY A 418 -13.64 17.40 -10.76
N ARG A 419 -14.87 16.93 -10.99
CA ARG A 419 -15.97 17.09 -10.03
C ARG A 419 -15.75 16.26 -8.77
N ARG A 420 -15.56 16.94 -7.64
CA ARG A 420 -15.32 16.33 -6.32
C ARG A 420 -16.34 15.27 -5.94
N LEU A 421 -17.64 15.57 -6.09
CA LEU A 421 -18.73 14.64 -5.75
C LEU A 421 -18.66 13.32 -6.54
N THR A 422 -18.06 13.33 -7.72
CA THR A 422 -17.97 12.14 -8.58
C THR A 422 -16.66 11.39 -8.35
N ASN A 423 -15.54 12.12 -8.28
CA ASN A 423 -14.19 11.55 -8.32
C ASN A 423 -13.59 11.23 -6.95
N LYS A 424 -14.07 11.84 -5.86
CA LYS A 424 -13.55 11.59 -4.50
C LYS A 424 -13.64 10.11 -4.14
N VAL A 425 -12.54 9.49 -3.72
CA VAL A 425 -12.55 8.14 -3.11
C VAL A 425 -12.17 8.19 -1.63
N GLU A 426 -12.48 7.12 -0.90
CA GLU A 426 -12.17 7.00 0.52
C GLU A 426 -10.68 6.81 0.78
N VAL A 427 -10.23 7.22 1.97
CA VAL A 427 -8.82 7.24 2.36
C VAL A 427 -8.36 5.83 2.71
N ILE A 428 -7.13 5.48 2.35
CA ILE A 428 -6.50 4.21 2.73
C ILE A 428 -5.38 4.40 3.74
N HIS A 429 -5.12 3.38 4.56
CA HIS A 429 -3.96 3.32 5.44
C HIS A 429 -2.70 2.97 4.62
N PRO A 430 -1.67 3.84 4.56
CA PRO A 430 -0.57 3.69 3.61
C PRO A 430 0.38 2.52 3.88
N VAL A 431 0.41 1.98 5.12
CA VAL A 431 1.23 0.79 5.47
C VAL A 431 0.56 -0.54 5.11
N TYR A 432 -0.77 -0.64 5.23
CA TYR A 432 -1.50 -1.92 5.10
C TYR A 432 -2.28 -2.03 3.78
N ASN A 433 -2.43 -0.92 3.06
CA ASN A 433 -3.37 -0.80 1.93
C ASN A 433 -4.78 -1.30 2.27
N VAL A 434 -5.35 -0.83 3.37
CA VAL A 434 -6.73 -1.12 3.78
C VAL A 434 -7.44 0.22 3.94
N GLU A 435 -8.72 0.31 3.60
CA GLU A 435 -9.52 1.52 3.86
C GLU A 435 -9.33 1.95 5.33
N TYR A 436 -9.14 3.25 5.54
CA TYR A 436 -8.63 3.79 6.80
C TYR A 436 -9.51 3.43 7.99
N SER A 437 -10.84 3.51 7.84
CA SER A 437 -11.78 3.15 8.92
C SER A 437 -11.73 1.67 9.27
N ALA A 438 -11.62 0.78 8.27
CA ALA A 438 -11.46 -0.65 8.48
C ALA A 438 -10.14 -1.00 9.16
N ALA A 439 -9.02 -0.41 8.71
CA ALA A 439 -7.71 -0.57 9.34
C ALA A 439 -7.73 -0.11 10.81
N LYS A 440 -8.33 1.05 11.08
CA LYS A 440 -8.47 1.60 12.42
C LYS A 440 -9.28 0.67 13.34
N LYS A 441 -10.42 0.14 12.87
CA LYS A 441 -11.23 -0.82 13.66
C LYS A 441 -10.44 -2.07 14.02
N ALA A 442 -9.66 -2.62 13.09
CA ALA A 442 -8.81 -3.78 13.37
C ALA A 442 -7.71 -3.44 14.39
N GLN A 443 -7.08 -2.27 14.26
CA GLN A 443 -6.08 -1.76 15.20
C GLN A 443 -6.65 -1.42 16.59
N GLU A 444 -7.95 -1.18 16.72
CA GLU A 444 -8.62 -1.04 18.01
C GLU A 444 -9.01 -2.40 18.60
N TYR A 445 -9.43 -3.34 17.75
CA TYR A 445 -9.90 -4.66 18.17
C TYR A 445 -8.77 -5.59 18.64
N PHE A 446 -7.78 -5.90 17.79
CA PHE A 446 -6.80 -6.95 18.10
C PHE A 446 -5.90 -6.66 19.31
N PRO A 447 -5.54 -5.40 19.63
CA PRO A 447 -4.81 -5.10 20.86
C PRO A 447 -5.58 -5.39 22.15
N THR A 448 -6.91 -5.53 22.10
CA THR A 448 -7.70 -5.97 23.28
C THR A 448 -7.47 -7.45 23.62
N LEU A 449 -6.94 -8.23 22.67
CA LEU A 449 -6.59 -9.64 22.84
C LEU A 449 -5.12 -9.77 23.22
N PRO A 450 -4.74 -10.65 24.16
CA PRO A 450 -3.34 -10.88 24.49
C PRO A 450 -2.59 -11.49 23.29
N ILE A 451 -1.29 -11.21 23.19
CA ILE A 451 -0.41 -11.94 22.26
C ILE A 451 -0.46 -13.43 22.65
N PRO A 452 -0.74 -14.36 21.72
CA PRO A 452 -0.83 -15.78 22.06
C PRO A 452 0.49 -16.29 22.66
N ALA A 453 0.39 -17.12 23.70
CA ALA A 453 1.52 -17.88 24.20
C ALA A 453 1.98 -18.92 23.16
N ASP A 454 3.26 -19.29 23.22
CA ASP A 454 3.89 -20.25 22.30
C ASP A 454 3.27 -21.66 22.35
#